data_AF-T0ZDZ4-F1
#
_entry.id   AF-T0ZDZ4-F1
#
_cell.length_a   1.000
_cell.length_b   1.000
_cell.length_c   1.000
_cell.angle_alpha   90.00
_cell.angle_beta   90.00
_cell.angle_gamma   90.00
#
_symmetry.space_group_name_H-M   'P 1'
#
loop_
_entity.id
_entity.type
_entity.pdbx_description
1 polymer ?
#
loop_
_entity_poly.entity_id
_entity_poly.type
_entity_poly.pdbx_seq_one_letter_code
_entity_poly.pdbx_strand_id
1 'polypeptide(L)' 'MLSERGAWTLTLDDGSHWLLGREPDAARWQRFLKAWPELHQNGVIPAGGTVDLRYANGFTVRGPRPVSKED' A
#
# COMPACT_ATOMS: atom_id res chain seq x y z
N MET A 1 -5.28 -7.01 -7.20
CA MET A 1 -5.08 -7.27 -8.64
C MET A 1 -3.61 -7.58 -8.91
N LEU A 2 -3.34 -8.54 -9.78
CA LEU A 2 -2.02 -8.75 -10.38
C LEU A 2 -1.92 -7.87 -11.63
N SER A 3 -0.92 -7.00 -11.71
CA SER A 3 -0.67 -6.20 -12.92
C SER A 3 -0.20 -7.08 -14.09
N GLU A 4 -0.32 -6.58 -15.34
CA GLU A 4 0.25 -7.24 -16.54
C GLU A 4 1.74 -7.61 -16.39
N ARG A 5 2.46 -6.88 -15.52
CA ARG A 5 3.88 -7.10 -15.23
C ARG A 5 4.13 -8.07 -14.06
N GLY A 6 3.11 -8.78 -13.59
CA GLY A 6 3.20 -9.77 -12.51
C GLY A 6 3.37 -9.19 -11.11
N ALA A 7 3.11 -7.89 -10.91
CA ALA A 7 3.19 -7.28 -9.58
C ALA A 7 1.81 -7.21 -8.90
N TRP A 8 1.76 -7.59 -7.63
CA TRP A 8 0.57 -7.56 -6.79
C TRP A 8 0.29 -6.15 -6.27
N THR A 9 -0.98 -5.78 -6.31
CA THR A 9 -1.52 -4.57 -5.67
C THR A 9 -2.81 -4.92 -4.93
N LEU A 10 -2.96 -4.40 -3.72
CA LEU A 10 -4.20 -4.49 -2.94
C LEU A 10 -4.90 -3.14 -2.95
N THR A 11 -6.22 -3.17 -2.92
CA THR A 11 -7.06 -1.99 -2.68
C THR A 11 -7.95 -2.35 -1.51
N LEU A 12 -7.93 -1.50 -0.49
CA LEU A 12 -8.72 -1.69 0.72
C LEU A 12 -10.02 -0.88 0.64
N ASP A 13 -10.94 -1.18 1.56
CA ASP A 13 -12.27 -0.55 1.62
C ASP A 13 -12.21 0.96 1.94
N ASP A 14 -11.12 1.42 2.57
CA ASP A 14 -10.83 2.83 2.83
C ASP A 14 -10.26 3.56 1.59
N GLY A 15 -10.19 2.88 0.45
CA GLY A 15 -9.63 3.39 -0.81
C GLY A 15 -8.11 3.39 -0.86
N SER A 16 -7.40 2.92 0.16
CA SER A 16 -5.94 2.87 0.13
C SER A 16 -5.42 1.80 -0.84
N HIS A 17 -4.30 2.11 -1.50
CA HIS A 17 -3.67 1.24 -2.51
C HIS A 17 -2.29 0.77 -2.05
N TRP A 18 -2.07 -0.54 -1.99
CA TRP A 18 -0.82 -1.09 -1.48
C TRP A 18 -0.07 -1.84 -2.57
N LEU A 19 1.14 -1.38 -2.89
CA LEU A 19 2.01 -1.94 -3.92
C LEU A 19 2.93 -2.99 -3.29
N LEU A 20 2.64 -4.27 -3.53
CA LEU A 20 3.39 -5.38 -2.94
C LEU A 20 4.57 -5.83 -3.81
N GLY A 21 4.50 -5.60 -5.12
CA GLY A 21 5.53 -6.06 -6.06
C GLY A 21 5.31 -7.49 -6.53
N ARG A 22 6.33 -8.07 -7.18
CA ARG A 22 6.26 -9.39 -7.84
C ARG A 22 6.41 -10.55 -6.85
N GLU A 23 7.37 -10.42 -5.95
CA GLU A 23 7.72 -11.43 -4.95
C GLU A 23 7.55 -10.81 -3.56
N PRO A 24 6.32 -10.80 -3.01
CA PRO A 24 6.12 -10.34 -1.66
C PRO A 24 6.83 -11.27 -0.67
N ASP A 25 7.79 -10.71 0.06
CA ASP A 25 8.43 -11.36 1.20
C ASP A 25 7.41 -11.50 2.34
N ALA A 26 7.00 -12.74 2.61
CA ALA A 26 5.97 -13.03 3.60
C ALA A 26 6.31 -12.51 5.00
N ALA A 27 7.59 -12.53 5.39
CA ALA A 27 8.02 -12.06 6.71
C ALA A 27 7.91 -10.53 6.80
N ARG A 28 8.27 -9.82 5.73
CA ARG A 28 8.12 -8.36 5.64
C ARG A 28 6.65 -7.95 5.68
N TRP A 29 5.83 -8.67 4.93
CA TRP A 29 4.39 -8.45 4.88
C TRP A 29 3.73 -8.65 6.25
N GLN A 30 4.07 -9.72 6.95
CA GLN A 30 3.60 -9.96 8.31
C GLN A 30 4.02 -8.86 9.29
N ARG A 31 5.26 -8.36 9.19
CA ARG A 31 5.72 -7.24 10.03
C ARG A 31 4.93 -5.96 9.75
N PHE A 32 4.68 -5.65 8.48
CA PHE A 32 3.88 -4.50 8.11
C PHE A 32 2.43 -4.63 8.60
N LEU A 33 1.79 -5.78 8.41
CA LEU A 33 0.42 -6.02 8.88
C LEU A 33 0.27 -5.91 10.40
N LYS A 34 1.31 -6.23 11.18
CA LYS A 34 1.32 -6.03 12.63
C LYS A 34 1.30 -4.54 13.03
N ALA A 35 1.98 -3.69 12.27
CA ALA A 35 2.05 -2.24 12.53
C ALA A 35 0.89 -1.46 11.88
N TRP A 36 0.26 -2.02 10.84
CA TRP A 36 -0.78 -1.37 10.05
C TRP A 36 -1.89 -0.70 10.88
N PRO A 37 -2.53 -1.37 11.87
CA PRO A 37 -3.62 -0.77 12.63
C PRO A 37 -3.21 0.53 13.33
N GLU A 38 -2.03 0.55 13.95
CA GLU A 38 -1.49 1.73 14.63
C GLU A 38 -1.14 2.85 13.64
N LEU A 39 -0.49 2.51 12.53
CA LEU A 39 -0.12 3.48 11.48
C LEU A 39 -1.35 4.13 10.85
N HIS A 40 -2.42 3.36 10.66
CA HIS A 40 -3.68 3.86 10.12
C HIS A 40 -4.43 4.73 11.14
N GLN A 41 -4.54 4.27 12.39
CA GLN A 41 -5.21 5.03 13.47
C GLN A 41 -4.53 6.38 13.76
N ASN A 42 -3.20 6.43 13.66
CA ASN A 42 -2.42 7.64 13.87
C ASN A 42 -2.33 8.55 12.62
N GLY A 43 -2.99 8.18 11.52
CA GLY A 43 -3.03 8.97 10.28
C GLY A 43 -1.72 8.98 9.49
N VAL A 44 -0.74 8.13 9.85
CA VAL A 44 0.51 7.97 9.08
C VAL A 44 0.21 7.44 7.69
N ILE A 45 -0.76 6.53 7.58
CA ILE A 45 -1.29 6.09 6.30
C ILE A 45 -2.74 6.61 6.20
N PRO A 46 -2.99 7.69 5.45
CA PRO A 46 -4.33 8.22 5.29
C PRO A 46 -5.19 7.31 4.40
N ALA A 47 -6.49 7.28 4.67
CA ALA A 47 -7.48 6.68 3.78
C ALA A 47 -7.35 7.25 2.36
N GLY A 48 -7.46 6.42 1.34
CA GLY A 48 -7.19 6.79 -0.06
C GLY A 48 -5.70 6.96 -0.42
N GLY A 49 -4.78 6.81 0.54
CA GLY A 49 -3.34 6.91 0.32
C GLY A 49 -2.73 5.71 -0.42
N THR A 50 -1.48 5.85 -0.85
CA THR A 50 -0.71 4.74 -1.44
C THR A 50 0.44 4.31 -0.53
N VAL A 51 0.53 3.02 -0.26
CA VAL A 51 1.65 2.40 0.48
C VAL A 51 2.50 1.58 -0.50
N ASP A 52 3.81 1.84 -0.53
CA ASP A 52 4.75 1.12 -1.40
C ASP A 52 5.65 0.20 -0.58
N LEU A 53 5.44 -1.11 -0.68
CA LEU A 53 6.14 -2.14 0.10
C LEU A 53 7.23 -2.87 -0.69
N ARG A 54 7.52 -2.40 -1.90
CA ARG A 54 8.51 -3.01 -2.80
C ARG A 54 9.96 -2.82 -2.32
N TYR A 55 10.19 -1.94 -1.35
CA TYR A 55 11.53 -1.66 -0.83
C TYR A 55 11.95 -2.68 0.24
N ALA A 56 13.23 -3.05 0.23
CA ALA A 56 13.79 -4.06 1.15
C ALA A 56 13.74 -3.63 2.62
N ASN A 57 14.02 -2.36 2.89
CA ASN A 57 14.31 -1.85 4.23
C ASN A 57 13.23 -0.91 4.78
N GLY A 58 12.03 -0.91 4.18
CA GLY A 58 10.95 -0.02 4.61
C GLY A 58 9.83 0.08 3.60
N PHE A 59 9.03 1.14 3.75
CA PHE A 59 7.93 1.47 2.84
C PHE A 59 7.81 2.98 2.69
N THR A 60 7.16 3.41 1.62
CA THR A 60 6.83 4.83 1.43
C THR A 60 5.33 5.01 1.47
N VAL A 61 4.88 6.10 2.08
CA VAL A 61 3.48 6.52 2.06
C VAL A 61 3.34 7.75 1.18
N ARG A 62 2.32 7.75 0.34
CA ARG A 62 1.87 8.92 -0.41
C ARG A 62 0.43 9.21 -0.01
N GLY A 63 0.11 10.48 0.20
CA GLY A 63 -1.26 10.91 0.43
C GLY A 63 -2.18 10.57 -0.75
N PRO A 64 -3.50 10.73 -0.59
CA PRO A 64 -4.46 10.48 -1.65
C PRO A 64 -4.08 11.31 -2.88
N ARG A 65 -3.96 10.65 -4.03
CA ARG A 65 -3.87 11.39 -5.28
C ARG A 65 -5.26 11.97 -5.53
N PRO A 66 -5.41 13.27 -5.84
CA PRO A 66 -6.68 13.77 -6.35
C PRO A 66 -7.05 12.91 -7.55
N VAL A 67 -8.23 12.31 -7.53
CA VAL A 67 -8.79 11.64 -8.70
C VAL A 67 -8.85 12.69 -9.80
N SER A 68 -7.95 12.59 -10.79
CA SER A 68 -8.16 13.28 -12.05
C SER A 68 -9.49 12.80 -12.56
N LYS A 69 -10.48 13.70 -12.67
CA LYS A 69 -11.66 13.39 -13.46
C LYS A 69 -11.15 13.12 -14.88
N GLU A 70 -11.27 11.89 -15.34
CA GLU A 70 -11.23 11.63 -16.79
C GLU A 70 -12.42 12.39 -17.40
N ASP A 71 -12.11 13.29 -18.34
CA ASP A 71 -13.05 14.00 -19.23
C ASP A 71 -13.66 13.00 -20.25
#